data_AF-A0A849ZH42-F1
#
_entry.id   AF-A0A849ZH42-F1
#
_cell.length_a   1.000
_cell.length_b   1.000
_cell.length_c   1.000
_cell.angle_alpha   90.00
_cell.angle_beta   90.00
_cell.angle_gamma   90.00
#
_symmetry.space_group_name_H-M   'P 1'
#
loop_
_entity.id
_entity.type
_entity.pdbx_description
1 polymer ?
#
loop_
_entity_poly.entity_id
_entity_poly.type
_entity_poly.pdbx_seq_one_letter_code
_entity_poly.pdbx_strand_id
1 'polypeptide(L)'
;MMPRSALLLFATAAAAPLAAAQEVSPEVRAVWVASLAPGIQAPGEVRTTVDALRRANLNTLIAQVRREGMVYFRSEIEPRATTITGPSDWDPLTDVIAIAHDTSGGGARIDVSAWLNVFSVGRQRHLAGASPAPIAEAHPEWFSREASGEAATFLDPAVPAVQDHFAALVAEVLTQYEVDGINLDFVRYPEAEAGYSPIALARFRRITGFAGTPEASDEAWNAFRRDQVTGLVRRVMVTVLDLRPEATLSVCAVGFGHGPRGDQAFEELAPYRQVHQDWNRWAREGLVDIVMRMGYKRHHIPGHAAMFHEWAAFSQRLQRESGRPVTLGIGGYFNEPANALLQYRVALDLGLGTSLFSFHQPQGDARETGLTGSASPMWDALGREIYPAPAPAPRPTWRAGLGTVAGFLRDERGEPIDHGRVRLAERDATQHTDGSGFFAFLHLPPGECHIEMFNPDGDVAGEVEAAVHPGTVTWVDL
;
A
#
# COMPACT_ATOMS: atom_id res chain seq x y z
N MET A 1 -52.20 -71.14 -13.42
CA MET A 1 -51.29 -71.27 -14.58
C MET A 1 -50.57 -69.94 -14.74
N MET A 2 -49.27 -69.96 -14.41
CA MET A 2 -48.22 -68.92 -14.29
C MET A 2 -48.52 -67.42 -14.53
N PRO A 3 -48.13 -66.52 -13.59
CA PRO A 3 -47.98 -65.10 -13.88
C PRO A 3 -46.60 -64.81 -14.51
N ARG A 4 -46.59 -63.92 -15.50
CA ARG A 4 -45.40 -63.45 -16.23
C ARG A 4 -44.52 -62.59 -15.32
N SER A 5 -43.28 -63.01 -15.09
CA SER A 5 -42.23 -62.19 -14.46
C SER A 5 -41.64 -61.23 -15.49
N ALA A 6 -41.74 -59.93 -15.24
CA ALA A 6 -41.03 -58.89 -15.99
C ALA A 6 -39.60 -58.76 -15.45
N LEU A 7 -38.61 -58.91 -16.33
CA LEU A 7 -37.20 -58.74 -16.01
C LEU A 7 -36.84 -57.25 -16.16
N LEU A 8 -36.61 -56.55 -15.05
CA LEU A 8 -36.08 -55.18 -15.04
C LEU A 8 -34.55 -55.23 -15.19
N LEU A 9 -34.04 -54.80 -16.35
CA LEU A 9 -32.61 -54.51 -16.53
C LEU A 9 -32.27 -53.20 -15.83
N PHE A 10 -31.47 -53.27 -14.76
CA PHE A 10 -30.80 -52.10 -14.22
C PHE A 10 -29.57 -51.77 -15.08
N ALA A 11 -29.64 -50.69 -15.84
CA ALA A 11 -28.47 -50.09 -16.47
C ALA A 11 -27.67 -49.32 -15.40
N THR A 12 -26.53 -49.85 -14.98
CA THR A 12 -25.56 -49.13 -14.15
C THR A 12 -24.85 -48.09 -15.03
N ALA A 13 -25.24 -46.82 -14.91
CA ALA A 13 -24.49 -45.71 -15.47
C ALA A 13 -23.16 -45.57 -14.69
N ALA A 14 -22.05 -45.87 -15.35
CA ALA A 14 -20.72 -45.58 -14.80
C ALA A 14 -20.54 -44.05 -14.80
N ALA A 15 -20.59 -43.44 -13.62
CA ALA A 15 -20.22 -42.03 -13.45
C ALA A 15 -18.72 -41.89 -13.73
N ALA A 16 -18.38 -41.15 -14.79
CA ALA A 16 -17.01 -40.71 -15.01
C ALA A 16 -16.57 -39.84 -13.82
N PRO A 17 -15.32 -39.98 -13.34
CA PRO A 17 -14.85 -39.14 -12.24
C PRO A 17 -14.83 -37.69 -12.73
N LEU A 18 -15.54 -36.80 -12.02
CA LEU A 18 -15.34 -35.36 -12.15
C LEU A 18 -13.85 -35.12 -11.84
N ALA A 19 -13.09 -34.69 -12.85
CA ALA A 19 -11.73 -34.21 -12.60
C ALA A 19 -11.85 -33.07 -11.58
N ALA A 20 -11.26 -33.26 -10.39
CA ALA A 20 -11.13 -32.18 -9.43
C ALA A 20 -10.41 -31.04 -10.15
N ALA A 21 -11.07 -29.90 -10.32
CA ALA A 21 -10.43 -28.70 -10.83
C ALA A 21 -9.24 -28.43 -9.91
N GLN A 22 -8.03 -28.50 -10.45
CA GLN A 22 -6.82 -28.21 -9.71
C GLN A 22 -6.94 -26.75 -9.25
N GLU A 23 -7.08 -26.53 -7.94
CA GLU A 23 -7.19 -25.18 -7.38
C GLU A 23 -5.94 -24.37 -7.78
N VAL A 24 -6.16 -23.29 -8.53
CA VAL A 24 -5.09 -22.38 -8.92
C VAL A 24 -4.66 -21.59 -7.69
N SER A 25 -3.40 -21.73 -7.30
CA SER A 25 -2.83 -20.99 -6.16
C SER A 25 -3.03 -19.48 -6.34
N PRO A 26 -3.49 -18.76 -5.29
CA PRO A 26 -3.61 -17.31 -5.34
C PRO A 26 -2.24 -16.63 -5.58
N GLU A 27 -2.22 -15.62 -6.42
CA GLU A 27 -1.03 -14.81 -6.68
C GLU A 27 -1.42 -13.37 -7.06
N VAL A 28 -0.55 -12.40 -6.78
CA VAL A 28 -0.82 -10.99 -7.12
C VAL A 28 -0.46 -10.75 -8.59
N ARG A 29 -1.42 -10.33 -9.40
CA ARG A 29 -1.24 -9.92 -10.79
C ARG A 29 -1.83 -8.53 -10.99
N ALA A 30 -1.00 -7.53 -10.72
CA ALA A 30 -1.44 -6.15 -10.55
C ALA A 30 -1.04 -5.23 -11.70
N VAL A 31 -1.77 -4.13 -11.85
CA VAL A 31 -1.37 -2.99 -12.69
C VAL A 31 -1.78 -1.68 -12.02
N TRP A 32 -0.87 -0.70 -12.05
CA TRP A 32 -1.16 0.67 -11.60
C TRP A 32 -1.83 1.47 -12.72
N VAL A 33 -2.99 2.04 -12.39
CA VAL A 33 -3.75 2.94 -13.26
C VAL A 33 -3.62 4.36 -12.70
N ALA A 34 -2.66 5.10 -13.26
CA ALA A 34 -2.35 6.45 -12.83
C ALA A 34 -3.41 7.46 -13.27
N SER A 35 -3.69 8.45 -12.42
CA SER A 35 -4.74 9.44 -12.64
C SER A 35 -4.32 10.58 -13.57
N LEU A 36 -3.06 10.59 -14.04
CA LEU A 36 -2.52 11.57 -14.99
C LEU A 36 -2.75 11.21 -16.45
N ALA A 37 -3.32 10.04 -16.72
CA ALA A 37 -3.56 9.55 -18.06
C ALA A 37 -4.93 8.86 -18.12
N PRO A 38 -5.49 8.70 -19.34
CA PRO A 38 -6.73 7.96 -19.53
C PRO A 38 -6.70 6.58 -18.88
N GLY A 39 -7.76 6.24 -18.16
CA GLY A 39 -7.95 4.94 -17.51
C GLY A 39 -9.08 4.95 -16.49
N ILE A 40 -9.19 6.04 -15.71
CA ILE A 40 -10.23 6.26 -14.70
C ILE A 40 -10.75 7.71 -14.68
N GLN A 41 -10.44 8.53 -15.68
CA GLN A 41 -10.81 9.95 -15.72
C GLN A 41 -12.21 10.19 -16.30
N ALA A 42 -12.77 9.21 -17.02
CA ALA A 42 -14.12 9.23 -17.56
C ALA A 42 -14.80 7.83 -17.52
N PRO A 43 -16.15 7.76 -17.50
CA PRO A 43 -16.87 6.48 -17.40
C PRO A 43 -16.49 5.45 -18.48
N GLY A 44 -16.29 5.90 -19.72
CA GLY A 44 -15.91 5.02 -20.83
C GLY A 44 -14.52 4.41 -20.68
N GLU A 45 -13.60 5.10 -20.03
CA GLU A 45 -12.23 4.63 -19.83
C GLU A 45 -12.20 3.43 -18.87
N VAL A 46 -12.95 3.51 -17.76
CA VAL A 46 -13.00 2.49 -16.72
C VAL A 46 -13.32 1.11 -17.28
N ARG A 47 -14.34 1.02 -18.15
CA ARG A 47 -14.72 -0.24 -18.79
C ARG A 47 -13.59 -0.82 -19.62
N THR A 48 -12.98 -0.01 -20.49
CA THR A 48 -11.88 -0.48 -21.34
C THR A 48 -10.65 -0.88 -20.54
N THR A 49 -10.41 -0.23 -19.40
CA THR A 49 -9.36 -0.60 -18.43
C THR A 49 -9.62 -2.00 -17.89
N VAL A 50 -10.80 -2.23 -17.28
CA VAL A 50 -11.16 -3.53 -16.70
C VAL A 50 -11.13 -4.65 -17.75
N ASP A 51 -11.63 -4.39 -18.96
CA ASP A 51 -11.62 -5.37 -20.05
C ASP A 51 -10.18 -5.74 -20.46
N ALA A 52 -9.25 -4.79 -20.50
CA ALA A 52 -7.85 -5.06 -20.79
C ALA A 52 -7.18 -5.91 -19.70
N LEU A 53 -7.46 -5.66 -18.42
CA LEU A 53 -6.97 -6.49 -17.32
C LEU A 53 -7.50 -7.94 -17.44
N ARG A 54 -8.78 -8.11 -17.80
CA ARG A 54 -9.39 -9.43 -18.02
C ARG A 54 -8.74 -10.19 -19.17
N ARG A 55 -8.46 -9.52 -20.30
CA ARG A 55 -7.72 -10.13 -21.42
C ARG A 55 -6.32 -10.59 -21.02
N ALA A 56 -5.68 -9.87 -20.10
CA ALA A 56 -4.37 -10.19 -19.56
C ALA A 56 -4.39 -11.19 -18.39
N ASN A 57 -5.56 -11.66 -17.96
CA ASN A 57 -5.76 -12.47 -16.74
C ASN A 57 -5.09 -11.85 -15.49
N LEU A 58 -5.07 -10.52 -15.41
CA LEU A 58 -4.69 -9.77 -14.22
C LEU A 58 -5.88 -9.74 -13.24
N ASN A 59 -5.59 -9.72 -11.95
CA ASN A 59 -6.59 -9.85 -10.89
C ASN A 59 -6.63 -8.67 -9.92
N THR A 60 -5.74 -7.68 -10.08
CA THR A 60 -5.72 -6.49 -9.22
C THR A 60 -5.53 -5.20 -10.04
N LEU A 61 -6.47 -4.27 -9.91
CA LEU A 61 -6.39 -2.91 -10.42
C LEU A 61 -6.02 -1.98 -9.27
N ILE A 62 -4.87 -1.32 -9.39
CA ILE A 62 -4.42 -0.34 -8.41
C ILE A 62 -4.76 1.06 -8.93
N ALA A 63 -5.91 1.61 -8.51
CA ALA A 63 -6.47 2.85 -9.02
C ALA A 63 -5.91 4.05 -8.26
N GLN A 64 -5.23 5.00 -8.93
CA GLN A 64 -4.76 6.21 -8.26
C GLN A 64 -5.94 7.12 -7.90
N VAL A 65 -6.39 7.03 -6.65
CA VAL A 65 -7.55 7.78 -6.16
C VAL A 65 -7.18 9.05 -5.42
N ARG A 66 -5.91 9.22 -5.06
CA ARG A 66 -5.38 10.46 -4.48
C ARG A 66 -4.03 10.83 -5.09
N ARG A 67 -3.91 12.06 -5.59
CA ARG A 67 -2.67 12.64 -6.11
C ARG A 67 -2.67 14.13 -5.89
N GLU A 68 -1.54 14.72 -5.49
CA GLU A 68 -1.41 16.19 -5.32
C GLU A 68 -2.46 16.80 -4.36
N GLY A 69 -2.87 16.02 -3.35
CA GLY A 69 -3.92 16.40 -2.38
C GLY A 69 -5.27 16.72 -3.03
N MET A 70 -5.59 16.02 -4.12
CA MET A 70 -6.92 15.98 -4.72
C MET A 70 -7.32 14.53 -4.98
N VAL A 71 -8.64 14.27 -5.01
CA VAL A 71 -9.21 12.92 -4.99
C VAL A 71 -10.13 12.59 -6.18
N TYR A 72 -10.21 11.29 -6.51
CA TYR A 72 -11.06 10.70 -7.57
C TYR A 72 -12.27 9.96 -7.01
N PHE A 73 -12.77 10.42 -5.87
CA PHE A 73 -13.94 9.93 -5.17
C PHE A 73 -14.60 11.11 -4.46
N ARG A 74 -15.83 10.95 -3.97
CA ARG A 74 -16.48 11.98 -3.14
C ARG A 74 -15.81 12.04 -1.78
N SER A 75 -15.28 13.21 -1.43
CA SER A 75 -14.58 13.45 -0.16
C SER A 75 -15.04 14.75 0.48
N GLU A 76 -15.13 14.74 1.80
CA GLU A 76 -15.31 15.92 2.65
C GLU A 76 -13.97 16.48 3.14
N ILE A 77 -12.87 15.75 2.93
CA ILE A 77 -11.54 16.05 3.45
C ILE A 77 -10.65 16.73 2.40
N GLU A 78 -10.66 16.25 1.15
CA GLU A 78 -9.82 16.78 0.07
C GLU A 78 -10.62 17.19 -1.17
N PRO A 79 -10.14 18.20 -1.92
CA PRO A 79 -10.83 18.66 -3.12
C PRO A 79 -10.88 17.59 -4.21
N ARG A 80 -11.97 17.61 -4.96
CA ARG A 80 -12.13 16.80 -6.18
C ARG A 80 -11.05 17.13 -7.22
N ALA A 81 -10.52 16.11 -7.86
CA ALA A 81 -9.51 16.27 -8.89
C ALA A 81 -10.03 17.00 -10.14
N THR A 82 -9.23 17.94 -10.63
CA THR A 82 -9.56 18.80 -11.79
C THR A 82 -9.43 18.09 -13.13
N THR A 83 -8.74 16.95 -13.16
CA THR A 83 -8.50 16.13 -14.34
C THR A 83 -9.58 15.06 -14.55
N ILE A 84 -10.62 15.01 -13.72
CA ILE A 84 -11.81 14.21 -13.99
C ILE A 84 -12.59 14.88 -15.12
N THR A 85 -12.82 14.16 -16.22
CA THR A 85 -13.50 14.65 -17.42
C THR A 85 -14.92 14.10 -17.57
N GLY A 86 -15.32 13.16 -16.70
CA GLY A 86 -16.71 12.70 -16.58
C GLY A 86 -17.67 13.76 -16.00
N PRO A 87 -18.98 13.45 -15.94
CA PRO A 87 -19.98 14.33 -15.33
C PRO A 87 -19.62 14.79 -13.91
N SER A 88 -20.11 15.96 -13.49
CA SER A 88 -19.73 16.54 -12.19
C SER A 88 -20.19 15.72 -10.98
N ASP A 89 -21.30 15.00 -11.12
CA ASP A 89 -21.88 14.10 -10.12
C ASP A 89 -21.29 12.68 -10.17
N TRP A 90 -20.48 12.38 -11.18
CA TRP A 90 -19.85 11.07 -11.37
C TRP A 90 -18.77 10.82 -10.32
N ASP A 91 -18.76 9.61 -9.76
CA ASP A 91 -17.76 9.16 -8.80
C ASP A 91 -16.86 8.09 -9.45
N PRO A 92 -15.60 8.43 -9.81
CA PRO A 92 -14.72 7.49 -10.50
C PRO A 92 -14.46 6.20 -9.71
N LEU A 93 -14.23 6.28 -8.40
CA LEU A 93 -13.92 5.10 -7.59
C LEU A 93 -15.12 4.14 -7.50
N THR A 94 -16.33 4.68 -7.33
CA THR A 94 -17.57 3.89 -7.35
C THR A 94 -17.69 3.07 -8.64
N ASP A 95 -17.50 3.73 -9.79
CA ASP A 95 -17.60 3.07 -11.09
C ASP A 95 -16.50 2.03 -11.32
N VAL A 96 -15.26 2.33 -10.90
CA VAL A 96 -14.14 1.38 -10.97
C VAL A 96 -14.47 0.10 -10.19
N ILE A 97 -14.95 0.23 -8.95
CA ILE A 97 -15.34 -0.90 -8.09
C ILE A 97 -16.47 -1.69 -8.75
N ALA A 98 -17.55 -1.01 -9.13
CA ALA A 98 -18.73 -1.67 -9.71
C ALA A 98 -18.36 -2.48 -10.97
N ILE A 99 -17.59 -1.91 -11.89
CA ILE A 99 -17.22 -2.57 -13.15
C ILE A 99 -16.19 -3.68 -12.93
N ALA A 100 -15.20 -3.48 -12.06
CA ALA A 100 -14.18 -4.49 -11.76
C ALA A 100 -14.77 -5.71 -11.04
N HIS A 101 -15.75 -5.49 -10.16
CA HIS A 101 -16.41 -6.55 -9.38
C HIS A 101 -17.51 -7.27 -10.15
N ASP A 102 -18.11 -6.64 -11.17
CA ASP A 102 -19.18 -7.23 -11.97
C ASP A 102 -18.71 -8.45 -12.77
N THR A 103 -19.23 -9.62 -12.40
CA THR A 103 -18.98 -10.91 -13.04
C THR A 103 -20.19 -11.41 -13.85
N SER A 104 -21.28 -10.65 -13.93
CA SER A 104 -22.53 -11.06 -14.58
C SER A 104 -22.37 -11.37 -16.08
N GLY A 105 -21.39 -10.73 -16.73
CA GLY A 105 -21.00 -10.98 -18.12
C GLY A 105 -20.02 -12.16 -18.33
N GLY A 106 -19.71 -12.93 -17.28
CA GLY A 106 -18.75 -14.05 -17.34
C GLY A 106 -17.27 -13.64 -17.27
N GLY A 107 -16.99 -12.35 -17.09
CA GLY A 107 -15.63 -11.86 -16.83
C GLY A 107 -15.17 -12.20 -15.41
N ALA A 108 -13.87 -12.38 -15.23
CA ALA A 108 -13.29 -12.56 -13.90
C ALA A 108 -13.45 -11.28 -13.06
N ARG A 109 -13.67 -11.46 -11.74
CA ARG A 109 -13.60 -10.37 -10.77
C ARG A 109 -12.16 -9.83 -10.72
N ILE A 110 -12.03 -8.52 -10.69
CA ILE A 110 -10.77 -7.83 -10.45
C ILE A 110 -10.86 -7.12 -9.11
N ASP A 111 -9.89 -7.36 -8.24
CA ASP A 111 -9.76 -6.63 -6.99
C ASP A 111 -9.36 -5.18 -7.25
N VAL A 112 -9.93 -4.24 -6.51
CA VAL A 112 -9.62 -2.81 -6.61
C VAL A 112 -8.88 -2.36 -5.36
N SER A 113 -7.63 -1.95 -5.54
CA SER A 113 -6.86 -1.27 -4.49
C SER A 113 -6.85 0.24 -4.74
N ALA A 114 -7.31 1.00 -3.76
CA ALA A 114 -7.24 2.46 -3.77
C ALA A 114 -5.77 2.89 -3.54
N TRP A 115 -5.14 3.43 -4.57
CA TRP A 115 -3.79 3.98 -4.51
C TRP A 115 -3.82 5.44 -4.12
N LEU A 116 -3.18 5.74 -3.00
CA LEU A 116 -3.03 7.08 -2.47
C LEU A 116 -1.54 7.45 -2.45
N ASN A 117 -1.19 8.54 -3.14
CA ASN A 117 0.05 9.23 -2.79
C ASN A 117 -0.10 9.77 -1.38
N VAL A 118 0.87 9.55 -0.50
CA VAL A 118 0.74 9.88 0.93
C VAL A 118 1.27 11.29 1.23
N PHE A 119 2.58 11.49 1.23
CA PHE A 119 3.16 12.79 1.58
C PHE A 119 3.36 13.70 0.36
N SER A 120 3.40 13.15 -0.86
CA SER A 120 3.60 13.94 -2.07
C SER A 120 2.32 14.65 -2.51
N VAL A 121 2.26 15.97 -2.30
CA VAL A 121 1.07 16.79 -2.59
C VAL A 121 1.33 17.91 -3.61
N GLY A 122 2.57 18.10 -4.07
CA GLY A 122 2.88 19.14 -5.05
C GLY A 122 2.77 20.54 -4.44
N ARG A 123 2.57 21.56 -5.28
CA ARG A 123 2.36 22.96 -4.84
C ARG A 123 0.89 23.40 -4.82
N GLN A 124 -0.02 22.55 -5.30
CA GLN A 124 -1.47 22.76 -5.35
C GLN A 124 -1.99 24.11 -5.92
N ARG A 125 -1.17 24.89 -6.63
CA ARG A 125 -1.56 26.20 -7.20
C ARG A 125 -2.77 26.12 -8.15
N HIS A 126 -2.95 25.00 -8.81
CA HIS A 126 -4.06 24.75 -9.74
C HIS A 126 -5.39 24.47 -9.02
N LEU A 127 -5.38 24.37 -7.69
CA LEU A 127 -6.56 24.10 -6.85
C LEU A 127 -7.02 25.36 -6.08
N ALA A 128 -6.48 26.53 -6.36
CA ALA A 128 -6.85 27.76 -5.65
C ALA A 128 -8.37 28.00 -5.68
N GLY A 129 -8.97 28.16 -4.50
CA GLY A 129 -10.43 28.32 -4.35
C GLY A 129 -11.25 27.03 -4.49
N ALA A 130 -10.62 25.86 -4.52
CA ALA A 130 -11.34 24.59 -4.43
C ALA A 130 -12.02 24.41 -3.06
N SER A 131 -13.03 23.56 -3.02
CA SER A 131 -13.73 23.17 -1.79
C SER A 131 -13.83 21.64 -1.71
N PRO A 132 -13.38 21.00 -0.62
CA PRO A 132 -12.62 21.54 0.51
C PRO A 132 -11.35 22.31 0.09
N ALA A 133 -10.87 23.21 0.95
CA ALA A 133 -9.68 24.01 0.66
C ALA A 133 -8.45 23.10 0.47
N PRO A 134 -7.58 23.36 -0.51
CA PRO A 134 -6.36 22.58 -0.69
C PRO A 134 -5.45 22.68 0.55
N ILE A 135 -4.69 21.62 0.84
CA ILE A 135 -3.77 21.55 1.98
C ILE A 135 -2.75 22.70 1.98
N ALA A 136 -2.25 23.12 0.80
CA ALA A 136 -1.32 24.25 0.67
C ALA A 136 -1.94 25.60 1.07
N GLU A 137 -3.28 25.72 1.02
CA GLU A 137 -4.02 26.91 1.44
C GLU A 137 -4.42 26.81 2.92
N ALA A 138 -4.97 25.66 3.33
CA ALA A 138 -5.48 25.44 4.67
C ALA A 138 -4.37 25.24 5.72
N HIS A 139 -3.29 24.56 5.34
CA HIS A 139 -2.24 24.07 6.24
C HIS A 139 -0.82 24.22 5.64
N PRO A 140 -0.39 25.44 5.29
CA PRO A 140 0.96 25.66 4.76
C PRO A 140 2.08 25.23 5.72
N GLU A 141 1.81 25.17 7.02
CA GLU A 141 2.73 24.72 8.06
C GLU A 141 2.99 23.21 8.07
N TRP A 142 2.18 22.41 7.38
CA TRP A 142 2.38 20.96 7.26
C TRP A 142 3.46 20.59 6.25
N PHE A 143 3.88 21.52 5.39
CA PHE A 143 4.85 21.24 4.35
C PHE A 143 6.25 21.04 4.92
N SER A 144 6.90 19.98 4.45
CA SER A 144 8.31 19.73 4.70
C SER A 144 9.17 20.86 4.14
N ARG A 145 10.33 21.04 4.75
CA ARG A 145 11.40 21.91 4.23
C ARG A 145 12.66 21.11 4.00
N GLU A 146 13.47 21.58 3.08
CA GLU A 146 14.86 21.16 2.95
C GLU A 146 15.71 21.74 4.09
N ALA A 147 16.89 21.18 4.34
CA ALA A 147 17.86 21.68 5.32
C ALA A 147 18.28 23.14 5.05
N SER A 148 18.21 23.58 3.78
CA SER A 148 18.41 24.96 3.33
C SER A 148 17.31 25.92 3.82
N GLY A 149 16.15 25.39 4.24
CA GLY A 149 14.95 26.13 4.62
C GLY A 149 13.92 26.28 3.48
N GLU A 150 14.26 25.86 2.26
CA GLU A 150 13.35 25.90 1.11
C GLU A 150 12.15 24.97 1.30
N ALA A 151 10.98 25.37 0.79
CA ALA A 151 9.75 24.59 0.93
C ALA A 151 9.75 23.41 -0.07
N ALA A 152 9.54 22.20 0.46
CA ALA A 152 9.39 21.00 -0.34
C ALA A 152 7.97 20.90 -0.94
N THR A 153 7.77 19.93 -1.84
CA THR A 153 6.45 19.60 -2.42
C THR A 153 5.75 18.45 -1.69
N PHE A 154 6.23 18.15 -0.48
CA PHE A 154 5.79 17.06 0.36
C PHE A 154 5.32 17.61 1.70
N LEU A 155 4.30 16.97 2.27
CA LEU A 155 3.95 17.12 3.69
C LEU A 155 5.04 16.46 4.54
N ASP A 156 5.27 16.99 5.73
CA ASP A 156 6.25 16.44 6.66
C ASP A 156 5.61 15.35 7.54
N PRO A 157 6.05 14.07 7.44
CA PRO A 157 5.60 13.00 8.31
C PRO A 157 5.69 13.32 9.80
N ALA A 158 6.60 14.20 10.22
CA ALA A 158 6.77 14.58 11.61
C ALA A 158 5.73 15.59 12.12
N VAL A 159 4.77 16.01 11.30
CA VAL A 159 3.64 16.84 11.74
C VAL A 159 2.48 15.94 12.16
N PRO A 160 2.06 15.94 13.44
CA PRO A 160 0.99 15.04 13.91
C PRO A 160 -0.32 15.16 13.14
N ALA A 161 -0.71 16.40 12.80
CA ALA A 161 -1.93 16.64 12.03
C ALA A 161 -1.89 16.03 10.61
N VAL A 162 -0.70 15.83 10.01
CA VAL A 162 -0.55 15.11 8.73
C VAL A 162 -0.87 13.62 8.91
N GLN A 163 -0.50 13.05 10.06
CA GLN A 163 -0.82 11.66 10.41
C GLN A 163 -2.34 11.48 10.58
N ASP A 164 -2.96 12.38 11.33
CA ASP A 164 -4.41 12.41 11.55
C ASP A 164 -5.18 12.56 10.24
N HIS A 165 -4.80 13.55 9.42
CA HIS A 165 -5.43 13.84 8.13
C HIS A 165 -5.40 12.64 7.19
N PHE A 166 -4.24 11.99 7.05
CA PHE A 166 -4.13 10.87 6.13
C PHE A 166 -4.86 9.62 6.65
N ALA A 167 -4.84 9.36 7.96
CA ALA A 167 -5.61 8.28 8.56
C ALA A 167 -7.13 8.49 8.37
N ALA A 168 -7.61 9.73 8.56
CA ALA A 168 -9.01 10.10 8.31
C ALA A 168 -9.40 9.90 6.84
N LEU A 169 -8.52 10.26 5.91
CA LEU A 169 -8.78 10.06 4.48
C LEU A 169 -8.85 8.57 4.10
N VAL A 170 -7.99 7.73 4.68
CA VAL A 170 -8.10 6.28 4.50
C VAL A 170 -9.40 5.74 5.10
N ALA A 171 -9.79 6.21 6.28
CA ALA A 171 -11.06 5.84 6.90
C ALA A 171 -12.26 6.24 6.04
N GLU A 172 -12.26 7.44 5.44
CA GLU A 172 -13.29 7.89 4.50
C GLU A 172 -13.40 6.93 3.30
N VAL A 173 -12.27 6.52 2.71
CA VAL A 173 -12.28 5.53 1.63
C VAL A 173 -12.86 4.18 2.08
N LEU A 174 -12.42 3.65 3.22
CA LEU A 174 -12.83 2.30 3.67
C LEU A 174 -14.30 2.23 4.13
N THR A 175 -14.83 3.33 4.65
CA THR A 175 -16.23 3.43 5.10
C THR A 175 -17.19 3.63 3.94
N GLN A 176 -16.80 4.39 2.92
CA GLN A 176 -17.68 4.73 1.81
C GLN A 176 -17.59 3.75 0.63
N TYR A 177 -16.46 3.06 0.45
CA TYR A 177 -16.19 2.24 -0.73
C TYR A 177 -15.77 0.82 -0.35
N GLU A 178 -16.31 -0.17 -1.07
CA GLU A 178 -15.94 -1.59 -0.92
C GLU A 178 -14.66 -1.92 -1.69
N VAL A 179 -13.57 -1.21 -1.38
CA VAL A 179 -12.23 -1.50 -1.94
C VAL A 179 -11.66 -2.78 -1.34
N ASP A 180 -10.91 -3.54 -2.15
CA ASP A 180 -10.23 -4.77 -1.73
C ASP A 180 -8.87 -4.49 -1.06
N GLY A 181 -8.39 -3.26 -1.13
CA GLY A 181 -7.17 -2.86 -0.47
C GLY A 181 -6.84 -1.37 -0.58
N ILE A 182 -5.86 -0.96 0.21
CA ILE A 182 -5.22 0.34 0.16
C ILE A 182 -3.79 0.14 -0.36
N ASN A 183 -3.34 1.01 -1.28
CA ASN A 183 -1.98 1.03 -1.79
C ASN A 183 -1.32 2.37 -1.47
N LEU A 184 -0.27 2.33 -0.64
CA LEU A 184 0.47 3.50 -0.21
C LEU A 184 1.63 3.78 -1.16
N ASP A 185 1.64 4.95 -1.80
CA ASP A 185 2.78 5.44 -2.57
C ASP A 185 3.28 6.75 -1.98
N PHE A 186 4.56 7.07 -2.19
CA PHE A 186 5.20 8.24 -1.58
C PHE A 186 5.02 8.32 -0.05
N VAL A 187 4.90 7.17 0.63
CA VAL A 187 4.98 7.06 2.10
C VAL A 187 6.44 7.05 2.54
N ARG A 188 7.10 8.20 2.34
CA ARG A 188 8.53 8.43 2.51
C ARG A 188 8.85 9.93 2.44
N TYR A 189 10.05 10.31 2.85
CA TYR A 189 10.60 11.62 2.48
C TYR A 189 10.97 11.67 0.99
N PRO A 190 10.98 12.86 0.35
CA PRO A 190 11.37 12.98 -1.06
C PRO A 190 12.84 12.63 -1.28
N GLU A 191 13.72 13.06 -0.38
CA GLU A 191 15.17 12.96 -0.41
C GLU A 191 15.78 13.15 0.99
N ALA A 192 17.12 13.05 1.09
CA ALA A 192 17.82 13.03 2.37
C ALA A 192 17.81 14.40 3.07
N GLU A 193 17.72 15.47 2.31
CA GLU A 193 17.77 16.86 2.74
C GLU A 193 16.42 17.39 3.25
N ALA A 194 15.34 16.62 3.13
CA ALA A 194 13.99 17.03 3.52
C ALA A 194 13.64 16.72 5.00
N GLY A 195 12.46 17.16 5.45
CA GLY A 195 11.93 16.93 6.80
C GLY A 195 12.27 17.99 7.84
N TYR A 196 12.77 19.15 7.40
CA TYR A 196 13.20 20.24 8.28
C TYR A 196 12.08 21.25 8.56
N SER A 197 10.80 20.82 8.59
CA SER A 197 9.74 21.74 9.01
C SER A 197 10.00 22.23 10.45
N PRO A 198 9.57 23.45 10.81
CA PRO A 198 9.72 23.96 12.18
C PRO A 198 9.12 23.02 13.24
N ILE A 199 8.00 22.36 12.92
CA ILE A 199 7.33 21.39 13.78
C ILE A 199 8.21 20.14 13.98
N ALA A 200 8.75 19.57 12.91
CA ALA A 200 9.62 18.40 12.98
C ALA A 200 10.86 18.66 13.84
N LEU A 201 11.53 19.79 13.60
CA LEU A 201 12.72 20.20 14.37
C LEU A 201 12.39 20.44 15.84
N ALA A 202 11.27 21.08 16.15
CA ALA A 202 10.84 21.30 17.53
C ALA A 202 10.58 19.98 18.25
N ARG A 203 9.86 19.05 17.62
CA ARG A 203 9.60 17.71 18.18
C ARG A 203 10.88 16.94 18.41
N PHE A 204 11.76 16.87 17.42
CA PHE A 204 13.03 16.16 17.55
C PHE A 204 13.90 16.70 18.68
N ARG A 205 14.06 18.02 18.79
CA ARG A 205 14.83 18.66 19.88
C ARG A 205 14.22 18.37 21.25
N ARG A 206 12.89 18.42 21.37
CA ARG A 206 12.18 18.10 22.61
C ARG A 206 12.41 16.65 23.03
N ILE A 207 12.33 15.71 22.08
CA ILE A 207 12.46 14.27 22.33
C ILE A 207 13.89 13.89 22.69
N THR A 208 14.88 14.44 21.98
CA THR A 208 16.28 13.98 22.07
C THR A 208 17.18 14.88 22.90
N GLY A 209 16.73 16.10 23.23
CA GLY A 209 17.60 17.13 23.81
C GLY A 209 18.62 17.71 22.82
N PHE A 210 18.54 17.38 21.52
CA PHE A 210 19.50 17.83 20.52
C PHE A 210 19.55 19.37 20.43
N ALA A 211 20.76 19.94 20.39
CA ALA A 211 20.96 21.38 20.26
C ALA A 211 21.21 21.76 18.79
N GLY A 212 20.52 22.80 18.30
CA GLY A 212 20.69 23.29 16.93
C GLY A 212 19.93 22.48 15.89
N THR A 213 20.38 22.50 14.64
CA THR A 213 19.76 21.78 13.51
C THR A 213 20.61 20.55 13.18
N PRO A 214 20.03 19.33 13.13
CA PRO A 214 20.78 18.13 12.80
C PRO A 214 21.21 18.14 11.33
N GLU A 215 22.39 17.62 11.05
CA GLU A 215 22.83 17.36 9.68
C GLU A 215 21.95 16.27 9.03
N ALA A 216 21.81 16.29 7.70
CA ALA A 216 20.97 15.32 6.98
C ALA A 216 21.46 13.86 7.16
N SER A 217 22.75 13.68 7.46
CA SER A 217 23.39 12.40 7.76
C SER A 217 23.33 11.99 9.23
N ASP A 218 22.80 12.83 10.12
CA ASP A 218 22.69 12.51 11.54
C ASP A 218 21.77 11.30 11.78
N GLU A 219 22.27 10.29 12.48
CA GLU A 219 21.55 9.02 12.61
C GLU A 219 20.36 9.13 13.58
N ALA A 220 20.43 9.97 14.62
CA ALA A 220 19.30 10.18 15.52
C ALA A 220 18.16 10.89 14.78
N TRP A 221 18.50 11.87 13.93
CA TRP A 221 17.53 12.53 13.05
C TRP A 221 16.93 11.57 12.03
N ASN A 222 17.76 10.72 11.41
CA ASN A 222 17.28 9.71 10.46
C ASN A 222 16.39 8.65 11.11
N ALA A 223 16.71 8.22 12.33
CA ALA A 223 15.86 7.33 13.12
C ALA A 223 14.51 7.98 13.42
N PHE A 224 14.51 9.22 13.92
CA PHE A 224 13.29 9.99 14.17
C PHE A 224 12.42 10.07 12.91
N ARG A 225 13.01 10.45 11.75
CA ARG A 225 12.31 10.54 10.46
C ARG A 225 11.71 9.21 10.01
N ARG A 226 12.45 8.11 10.11
CA ARG A 226 11.94 6.76 9.78
C ARG A 226 10.79 6.34 10.71
N ASP A 227 10.87 6.69 11.99
CA ASP A 227 9.81 6.38 12.95
C ASP A 227 8.52 7.14 12.63
N GLN A 228 8.59 8.38 12.13
CA GLN A 228 7.38 9.13 11.72
C GLN A 228 6.70 8.51 10.51
N VAL A 229 7.47 8.06 9.51
CA VAL A 229 6.94 7.35 8.34
C VAL A 229 6.33 6.02 8.75
N THR A 230 7.04 5.24 9.58
CA THR A 230 6.57 3.94 10.09
C THR A 230 5.34 4.08 10.97
N GLY A 231 5.25 5.15 11.77
CA GLY A 231 4.09 5.52 12.57
C GLY A 231 2.83 5.62 11.72
N LEU A 232 2.91 6.30 10.57
CA LEU A 232 1.77 6.41 9.65
C LEU A 232 1.34 5.06 9.10
N VAL A 233 2.30 4.25 8.65
CA VAL A 233 2.00 2.91 8.10
C VAL A 233 1.29 2.06 9.14
N ARG A 234 1.76 2.08 10.40
CA ARG A 234 1.11 1.39 11.52
C ARG A 234 -0.31 1.89 11.73
N ARG A 235 -0.51 3.20 11.77
CA ARG A 235 -1.82 3.81 11.98
C ARG A 235 -2.80 3.44 10.87
N VAL A 236 -2.38 3.51 9.62
CA VAL A 236 -3.17 3.08 8.46
C VAL A 236 -3.51 1.59 8.53
N MET A 237 -2.58 0.73 8.95
CA MET A 237 -2.84 -0.69 9.14
C MET A 237 -3.93 -0.93 10.20
N VAL A 238 -3.88 -0.21 11.32
CA VAL A 238 -4.93 -0.26 12.35
C VAL A 238 -6.27 0.20 11.78
N THR A 239 -6.30 1.31 11.03
CA THR A 239 -7.52 1.78 10.35
C THR A 239 -8.10 0.74 9.38
N VAL A 240 -7.25 0.04 8.63
CA VAL A 240 -7.68 -1.07 7.74
C VAL A 240 -8.27 -2.22 8.56
N LEU A 241 -7.60 -2.64 9.63
CA LEU A 241 -8.07 -3.75 10.48
C LEU A 241 -9.40 -3.42 11.18
N ASP A 242 -9.59 -2.17 11.60
CA ASP A 242 -10.77 -1.71 12.32
C ASP A 242 -12.00 -1.61 11.40
N LEU A 243 -11.83 -1.05 10.21
CA LEU A 243 -12.95 -0.72 9.32
C LEU A 243 -13.21 -1.77 8.24
N ARG A 244 -12.18 -2.46 7.76
CA ARG A 244 -12.28 -3.40 6.64
C ARG A 244 -11.21 -4.51 6.72
N PRO A 245 -11.29 -5.42 7.71
CA PRO A 245 -10.25 -6.42 7.99
C PRO A 245 -9.98 -7.40 6.84
N GLU A 246 -10.86 -7.52 5.86
CA GLU A 246 -10.67 -8.28 4.62
C GLU A 246 -9.81 -7.55 3.57
N ALA A 247 -9.72 -6.22 3.65
CA ALA A 247 -8.93 -5.41 2.73
C ALA A 247 -7.42 -5.52 3.04
N THR A 248 -6.61 -5.53 1.99
CA THR A 248 -5.14 -5.61 2.10
C THR A 248 -4.51 -4.22 2.18
N LEU A 249 -3.45 -4.05 2.96
CA LEU A 249 -2.60 -2.87 2.92
C LEU A 249 -1.31 -3.18 2.15
N SER A 250 -1.09 -2.46 1.07
CA SER A 250 0.09 -2.63 0.23
C SER A 250 0.91 -1.35 0.13
N VAL A 251 2.19 -1.48 -0.21
CA VAL A 251 3.10 -0.34 -0.35
C VAL A 251 3.91 -0.37 -1.63
N CYS A 252 4.01 0.77 -2.31
CA CYS A 252 4.98 1.02 -3.37
C CYS A 252 6.37 1.16 -2.75
N ALA A 253 7.13 0.07 -2.76
CA ALA A 253 8.44 -0.03 -2.13
C ALA A 253 9.56 0.40 -3.08
N VAL A 254 10.34 1.40 -2.67
CA VAL A 254 11.44 1.94 -3.46
C VAL A 254 12.57 0.92 -3.63
N GLY A 255 13.00 0.70 -4.87
CA GLY A 255 14.18 -0.08 -5.25
C GLY A 255 15.24 0.77 -5.96
N PHE A 256 15.68 1.85 -5.32
CA PHE A 256 16.71 2.75 -5.86
C PHE A 256 18.08 2.07 -5.90
N GLY A 257 18.84 2.35 -6.97
CA GLY A 257 20.18 1.81 -7.17
C GLY A 257 20.23 0.28 -7.17
N HIS A 258 21.36 -0.24 -6.67
CA HIS A 258 21.62 -1.67 -6.50
C HIS A 258 20.86 -2.26 -5.32
N GLY A 259 20.41 -3.50 -5.48
CA GLY A 259 19.90 -4.29 -4.37
C GLY A 259 21.04 -4.78 -3.48
N PRO A 260 20.73 -5.38 -2.33
CA PRO A 260 21.76 -5.88 -1.43
C PRO A 260 22.56 -7.00 -2.10
N ARG A 261 23.89 -6.90 -2.01
CA ARG A 261 24.84 -7.91 -2.52
C ARG A 261 25.53 -8.63 -1.37
N GLY A 262 25.65 -9.95 -1.47
CA GLY A 262 26.20 -10.76 -0.37
C GLY A 262 25.38 -10.56 0.91
N ASP A 263 26.07 -10.26 2.00
CA ASP A 263 25.48 -10.09 3.35
C ASP A 263 25.09 -8.63 3.67
N GLN A 264 25.09 -7.74 2.67
CA GLN A 264 24.74 -6.34 2.87
C GLN A 264 23.32 -6.18 3.47
N ALA A 265 23.22 -5.39 4.52
CA ALA A 265 21.95 -5.13 5.21
C ALA A 265 21.06 -4.16 4.43
N PHE A 266 19.74 -4.25 4.62
CA PHE A 266 18.79 -3.35 3.97
C PHE A 266 18.98 -1.89 4.41
N GLU A 267 19.38 -1.71 5.65
CA GLU A 267 19.62 -0.45 6.35
C GLU A 267 20.78 0.35 5.71
N GLU A 268 21.63 -0.33 4.94
CA GLU A 268 22.71 0.30 4.16
C GLU A 268 22.24 0.80 2.79
N LEU A 269 21.00 0.54 2.39
CA LEU A 269 20.53 0.84 1.03
C LEU A 269 19.84 2.21 0.95
N ALA A 270 19.73 2.72 -0.28
CA ALA A 270 19.12 4.01 -0.55
C ALA A 270 17.67 4.16 -0.02
N PRO A 271 16.78 3.15 -0.09
CA PRO A 271 15.42 3.29 0.45
C PRO A 271 15.40 3.65 1.95
N TYR A 272 16.29 3.02 2.74
CA TYR A 272 16.39 3.27 4.17
C TYR A 272 17.12 4.58 4.49
N ARG A 273 18.25 4.85 3.81
CA ARG A 273 19.13 5.99 4.14
C ARG A 273 18.72 7.32 3.52
N GLN A 274 18.19 7.31 2.30
CA GLN A 274 17.93 8.54 1.53
C GLN A 274 16.49 9.01 1.62
N VAL A 275 15.54 8.10 1.77
CA VAL A 275 14.10 8.44 1.76
C VAL A 275 13.34 7.88 2.95
N HIS A 276 14.03 7.23 3.89
CA HIS A 276 13.49 6.78 5.18
C HIS A 276 12.30 5.83 5.04
N GLN A 277 12.29 5.02 3.98
CA GLN A 277 11.23 4.05 3.69
C GLN A 277 11.65 2.64 4.13
N ASP A 278 11.34 2.28 5.36
CA ASP A 278 11.72 0.99 5.95
C ASP A 278 10.72 -0.15 5.66
N TRP A 279 10.46 -0.38 4.37
CA TRP A 279 9.49 -1.40 3.94
C TRP A 279 9.95 -2.83 4.24
N ASN A 280 11.26 -3.06 4.49
CA ASN A 280 11.78 -4.34 4.96
C ASN A 280 11.24 -4.65 6.38
N ARG A 281 11.36 -3.70 7.30
CA ARG A 281 10.78 -3.82 8.65
C ARG A 281 9.27 -3.96 8.60
N TRP A 282 8.59 -3.15 7.80
CA TRP A 282 7.12 -3.15 7.74
C TRP A 282 6.55 -4.51 7.34
N ALA A 283 7.19 -5.22 6.38
CA ALA A 283 6.75 -6.56 6.00
C ALA A 283 6.96 -7.59 7.13
N ARG A 284 8.11 -7.54 7.81
CA ARG A 284 8.45 -8.47 8.90
C ARG A 284 7.60 -8.29 10.15
N GLU A 285 7.30 -7.03 10.48
CA GLU A 285 6.41 -6.69 11.59
C GLU A 285 4.92 -6.83 11.22
N GLY A 286 4.60 -7.09 9.96
CA GLY A 286 3.22 -7.19 9.47
C GLY A 286 2.48 -5.85 9.49
N LEU A 287 3.19 -4.73 9.36
CA LEU A 287 2.59 -3.39 9.19
C LEU A 287 2.06 -3.19 7.76
N VAL A 288 2.44 -4.05 6.82
CA VAL A 288 1.87 -4.15 5.48
C VAL A 288 1.65 -5.61 5.12
N ASP A 289 0.66 -5.87 4.28
CA ASP A 289 0.35 -7.20 3.77
C ASP A 289 1.10 -7.54 2.50
N ILE A 290 1.30 -6.56 1.63
CA ILE A 290 1.90 -6.77 0.30
C ILE A 290 2.96 -5.71 0.04
N VAL A 291 4.19 -6.14 -0.22
CA VAL A 291 5.25 -5.25 -0.69
C VAL A 291 5.25 -5.24 -2.21
N MET A 292 4.92 -4.09 -2.81
CA MET A 292 4.95 -3.93 -4.27
C MET A 292 6.23 -3.21 -4.69
N ARG A 293 7.27 -3.99 -5.03
CA ARG A 293 8.62 -3.46 -5.27
C ARG A 293 8.66 -2.66 -6.57
N MET A 294 9.01 -1.38 -6.55
CA MET A 294 9.23 -0.55 -7.74
C MET A 294 10.59 -0.84 -8.39
N GLY A 295 10.67 -1.82 -9.28
CA GLY A 295 11.91 -2.22 -9.96
C GLY A 295 11.91 -1.77 -11.40
N TYR A 296 11.60 -0.50 -11.59
CA TYR A 296 11.55 0.14 -12.89
C TYR A 296 12.98 0.27 -13.43
N LYS A 297 13.43 -0.80 -14.08
CA LYS A 297 14.78 -0.98 -14.61
C LYS A 297 14.69 -1.40 -16.08
N ARG A 298 15.64 -0.91 -16.88
CA ARG A 298 15.74 -1.25 -18.31
C ARG A 298 16.45 -2.58 -18.45
N HIS A 299 15.80 -3.59 -19.01
CA HIS A 299 16.40 -4.91 -19.20
C HIS A 299 17.57 -4.86 -20.20
N HIS A 300 17.47 -4.05 -21.25
CA HIS A 300 18.49 -3.92 -22.28
C HIS A 300 19.78 -3.20 -21.83
N ILE A 301 19.80 -2.61 -20.61
CA ILE A 301 20.98 -1.99 -20.03
C ILE A 301 21.55 -2.93 -18.96
N PRO A 302 22.76 -3.52 -19.16
CA PRO A 302 23.29 -4.55 -18.27
C PRO A 302 23.32 -4.17 -16.79
N GLY A 303 23.71 -2.93 -16.45
CA GLY A 303 23.72 -2.46 -15.07
C GLY A 303 22.32 -2.37 -14.44
N HIS A 304 21.31 -1.97 -15.22
CA HIS A 304 19.92 -1.93 -14.75
C HIS A 304 19.32 -3.34 -14.63
N ALA A 305 19.64 -4.25 -15.56
CA ALA A 305 19.25 -5.65 -15.45
C ALA A 305 19.84 -6.29 -14.17
N ALA A 306 21.12 -6.03 -13.87
CA ALA A 306 21.74 -6.48 -12.63
C ALA A 306 21.00 -5.95 -11.39
N MET A 307 20.69 -4.64 -11.35
CA MET A 307 19.89 -4.06 -10.26
C MET A 307 18.51 -4.73 -10.12
N PHE A 308 17.83 -5.03 -11.23
CA PHE A 308 16.54 -5.71 -11.21
C PHE A 308 16.66 -7.09 -10.56
N HIS A 309 17.67 -7.88 -10.93
CA HIS A 309 17.89 -9.22 -10.38
C HIS A 309 18.33 -9.21 -8.91
N GLU A 310 19.19 -8.27 -8.50
CA GLU A 310 19.58 -8.10 -7.10
C GLU A 310 18.35 -7.82 -6.22
N TRP A 311 17.50 -6.90 -6.63
CA TRP A 311 16.24 -6.62 -5.93
C TRP A 311 15.26 -7.78 -5.99
N ALA A 312 15.18 -8.51 -7.11
CA ALA A 312 14.33 -9.69 -7.22
C ALA A 312 14.75 -10.80 -6.23
N ALA A 313 16.05 -11.05 -6.09
CA ALA A 313 16.59 -12.00 -5.12
C ALA A 313 16.29 -11.56 -3.68
N PHE A 314 16.39 -10.26 -3.38
CA PHE A 314 15.99 -9.74 -2.07
C PHE A 314 14.49 -9.88 -1.81
N SER A 315 13.64 -9.55 -2.78
CA SER A 315 12.17 -9.72 -2.70
C SER A 315 11.78 -11.17 -2.40
N GLN A 316 12.44 -12.14 -3.01
CA GLN A 316 12.20 -13.56 -2.73
C GLN A 316 12.57 -13.95 -1.29
N ARG A 317 13.70 -13.45 -0.78
CA ARG A 317 14.09 -13.67 0.63
C ARG A 317 13.08 -13.03 1.57
N LEU A 318 12.72 -11.77 1.34
CA LEU A 318 11.75 -11.06 2.17
C LEU A 318 10.40 -11.78 2.21
N GLN A 319 9.88 -12.25 1.06
CA GLN A 319 8.62 -13.00 1.02
C GLN A 319 8.70 -14.26 1.89
N ARG A 320 9.78 -15.04 1.78
CA ARG A 320 9.97 -16.26 2.57
C ARG A 320 10.07 -15.97 4.06
N GLU A 321 10.81 -14.94 4.45
CA GLU A 321 11.10 -14.64 5.85
C GLU A 321 9.97 -13.90 6.57
N SER A 322 9.21 -13.06 5.85
CA SER A 322 8.07 -12.33 6.41
C SER A 322 6.74 -13.09 6.28
N GLY A 323 6.66 -14.07 5.37
CA GLY A 323 5.40 -14.73 5.02
C GLY A 323 4.41 -13.81 4.27
N ARG A 324 4.84 -12.62 3.84
CA ARG A 324 4.02 -11.63 3.13
C ARG A 324 4.27 -11.71 1.62
N PRO A 325 3.23 -11.66 0.78
CA PRO A 325 3.42 -11.55 -0.66
C PRO A 325 4.28 -10.34 -1.05
N VAL A 326 5.22 -10.57 -1.97
CA VAL A 326 6.04 -9.51 -2.58
C VAL A 326 5.86 -9.56 -4.09
N THR A 327 5.62 -8.40 -4.71
CA THR A 327 5.56 -8.30 -6.17
C THR A 327 6.83 -7.69 -6.75
N LEU A 328 7.18 -8.09 -7.96
CA LEU A 328 8.11 -7.33 -8.79
C LEU A 328 7.31 -6.36 -9.67
N GLY A 329 7.36 -5.08 -9.32
CA GLY A 329 6.91 -3.96 -10.14
C GLY A 329 7.78 -3.75 -11.38
N ILE A 330 7.20 -3.94 -12.55
CA ILE A 330 7.82 -3.88 -13.87
C ILE A 330 7.56 -2.49 -14.45
N GLY A 331 8.63 -1.82 -14.89
CA GLY A 331 8.53 -0.51 -15.54
C GLY A 331 8.32 -0.71 -17.03
N GLY A 332 7.09 -0.97 -17.45
CA GLY A 332 6.73 -1.25 -18.85
C GLY A 332 7.20 -0.16 -19.79
N TYR A 333 6.97 1.10 -19.41
CA TYR A 333 7.40 2.31 -20.12
C TYR A 333 8.92 2.45 -20.37
N PHE A 334 9.76 1.60 -19.77
CA PHE A 334 11.21 1.56 -20.03
C PHE A 334 11.65 0.45 -20.98
N ASN A 335 10.75 -0.47 -21.33
CA ASN A 335 11.11 -1.75 -21.94
C ASN A 335 10.22 -2.05 -23.14
N GLU A 336 10.85 -2.47 -24.23
CA GLU A 336 10.16 -3.18 -25.31
C GLU A 336 9.34 -4.37 -24.75
N PRO A 337 8.23 -4.76 -25.39
CA PRO A 337 7.36 -5.82 -24.88
C PRO A 337 8.11 -7.10 -24.49
N ALA A 338 9.02 -7.59 -25.35
CA ALA A 338 9.80 -8.80 -25.09
C ALA A 338 10.63 -8.69 -23.80
N ASN A 339 11.22 -7.52 -23.53
CA ASN A 339 12.02 -7.26 -22.33
C ASN A 339 11.15 -7.18 -21.07
N ALA A 340 9.97 -6.59 -21.16
CA ALA A 340 9.01 -6.59 -20.06
C ALA A 340 8.56 -8.02 -19.73
N LEU A 341 8.24 -8.83 -20.74
CA LEU A 341 7.86 -10.24 -20.56
C LEU A 341 8.97 -11.10 -19.93
N LEU A 342 10.25 -10.81 -20.23
CA LEU A 342 11.37 -11.45 -19.53
C LEU A 342 11.37 -11.11 -18.03
N GLN A 343 11.09 -9.85 -17.66
CA GLN A 343 10.98 -9.46 -16.25
C GLN A 343 9.79 -10.12 -15.54
N TYR A 344 8.67 -10.34 -16.24
CA TYR A 344 7.54 -11.13 -15.72
C TYR A 344 7.98 -12.57 -15.40
N ARG A 345 8.66 -13.24 -16.33
CA ARG A 345 9.14 -14.62 -16.14
C ARG A 345 10.08 -14.75 -14.93
N VAL A 346 10.97 -13.77 -14.72
CA VAL A 346 11.82 -13.73 -13.51
C VAL A 346 11.00 -13.71 -12.23
N ALA A 347 9.88 -12.97 -12.18
CA ALA A 347 9.03 -12.95 -11.00
C ALA A 347 8.39 -14.33 -10.74
N LEU A 348 7.84 -14.95 -11.80
CA LEU A 348 7.20 -16.26 -11.71
C LEU A 348 8.19 -17.36 -11.29
N ASP A 349 9.39 -17.37 -11.88
CA ASP A 349 10.45 -18.33 -11.56
C ASP A 349 10.88 -18.24 -10.08
N LEU A 350 10.72 -17.06 -9.46
CA LEU A 350 11.02 -16.83 -8.05
C LEU A 350 9.81 -17.08 -7.13
N GLY A 351 8.62 -17.37 -7.68
CA GLY A 351 7.37 -17.49 -6.93
C GLY A 351 6.86 -16.16 -6.36
N LEU A 352 7.20 -15.05 -7.01
CA LEU A 352 6.78 -13.70 -6.63
C LEU A 352 5.56 -13.26 -7.45
N GLY A 353 4.74 -12.37 -6.88
CA GLY A 353 3.70 -11.70 -7.63
C GLY A 353 4.27 -10.71 -8.65
N THR A 354 3.41 -10.18 -9.50
CA THR A 354 3.79 -9.16 -10.49
C THR A 354 2.93 -7.92 -10.37
N SER A 355 3.53 -6.78 -10.70
CA SER A 355 2.79 -5.54 -10.88
C SER A 355 3.39 -4.74 -12.03
N LEU A 356 2.58 -4.01 -12.80
CA LEU A 356 3.04 -3.22 -13.94
C LEU A 356 2.78 -1.73 -13.73
N PHE A 357 3.82 -0.91 -13.87
CA PHE A 357 3.66 0.52 -14.05
C PHE A 357 3.93 0.89 -15.52
N SER A 358 2.99 1.47 -16.26
CA SER A 358 1.59 1.74 -15.88
C SER A 358 0.62 1.29 -16.96
N PHE A 359 -0.67 1.23 -16.63
CA PHE A 359 -1.72 0.86 -17.58
C PHE A 359 -1.70 1.69 -18.87
N HIS A 360 -1.52 3.02 -18.78
CA HIS A 360 -1.52 3.85 -19.97
C HIS A 360 -0.28 3.62 -20.86
N GLN A 361 0.88 3.33 -20.26
CA GLN A 361 2.12 3.06 -20.99
C GLN A 361 2.74 1.73 -20.51
N PRO A 362 2.16 0.60 -20.93
CA PRO A 362 2.58 -0.73 -20.45
C PRO A 362 3.85 -1.24 -21.15
N GLN A 363 4.33 -0.53 -22.19
CA GLN A 363 5.53 -0.83 -22.96
C GLN A 363 6.26 0.47 -23.38
N GLY A 364 7.54 0.37 -23.69
CA GLY A 364 8.44 1.50 -23.95
C GLY A 364 8.06 2.33 -25.18
N ASP A 365 7.65 1.66 -26.26
CA ASP A 365 7.31 2.23 -27.57
C ASP A 365 5.83 2.66 -27.69
N ALA A 366 5.02 2.54 -26.63
CA ALA A 366 3.57 2.77 -26.70
C ALA A 366 3.21 4.19 -27.19
N ARG A 367 4.02 5.20 -26.85
CA ARG A 367 3.81 6.59 -27.30
C ARG A 367 4.14 6.80 -28.77
N GLU A 368 5.16 6.11 -29.27
CA GLU A 368 5.60 6.21 -30.66
C GLU A 368 4.62 5.49 -31.60
N THR A 369 4.10 4.34 -31.16
CA THR A 369 3.12 3.54 -31.89
C THR A 369 1.68 4.03 -31.72
N GLY A 370 1.41 4.82 -30.68
CA GLY A 370 0.05 5.22 -30.28
C GLY A 370 -0.76 4.11 -29.60
N LEU A 371 -0.15 2.93 -29.36
CA LEU A 371 -0.80 1.77 -28.74
C LEU A 371 -0.74 1.85 -27.21
N THR A 372 -1.41 2.86 -26.65
CA THR A 372 -1.47 3.14 -25.21
C THR A 372 -2.74 2.56 -24.56
N GLY A 373 -2.76 2.53 -23.23
CA GLY A 373 -3.92 2.11 -22.45
C GLY A 373 -4.45 0.74 -22.88
N SER A 374 -5.78 0.64 -23.01
CA SER A 374 -6.47 -0.60 -23.38
C SER A 374 -6.15 -1.13 -24.79
N ALA A 375 -5.60 -0.30 -25.68
CA ALA A 375 -5.23 -0.66 -27.04
C ALA A 375 -3.83 -1.31 -27.13
N SER A 376 -3.06 -1.34 -26.05
CA SER A 376 -1.73 -1.94 -26.08
C SER A 376 -1.79 -3.46 -26.33
N PRO A 377 -0.95 -4.00 -27.23
CA PRO A 377 -0.85 -5.45 -27.47
C PRO A 377 -0.24 -6.20 -26.27
N MET A 378 0.36 -5.49 -25.32
CA MET A 378 0.94 -6.07 -24.11
C MET A 378 -0.09 -6.88 -23.31
N TRP A 379 -1.36 -6.46 -23.28
CA TRP A 379 -2.41 -7.15 -22.52
C TRP A 379 -2.68 -8.55 -23.06
N ASP A 380 -2.78 -8.68 -24.39
CA ASP A 380 -3.01 -9.98 -25.02
C ASP A 380 -1.76 -10.87 -24.93
N ALA A 381 -0.56 -10.27 -25.01
CA ALA A 381 0.70 -10.98 -24.81
C ALA A 381 0.81 -11.54 -23.38
N LEU A 382 0.43 -10.76 -22.36
CA LEU A 382 0.37 -11.23 -20.97
C LEU A 382 -0.60 -12.40 -20.81
N GLY A 383 -1.84 -12.26 -21.30
CA GLY A 383 -2.85 -13.31 -21.18
C GLY A 383 -2.49 -14.58 -21.94
N ARG A 384 -1.76 -14.49 -23.05
CA ARG A 384 -1.36 -15.66 -23.85
C ARG A 384 -0.08 -16.33 -23.34
N GLU A 385 0.93 -15.54 -22.96
CA GLU A 385 2.29 -16.03 -22.77
C GLU A 385 2.73 -16.11 -21.30
N ILE A 386 2.08 -15.35 -20.41
CA ILE A 386 2.45 -15.27 -18.99
C ILE A 386 1.34 -15.86 -18.12
N TYR A 387 0.08 -15.50 -18.39
CA TYR A 387 -1.08 -15.88 -17.58
C TYR A 387 -2.17 -16.53 -18.45
N PRO A 388 -1.99 -17.79 -18.90
CA PRO A 388 -2.97 -18.46 -19.79
C PRO A 388 -4.34 -18.72 -19.13
N ALA A 389 -4.44 -18.61 -17.80
CA ALA A 389 -5.68 -18.77 -17.05
C ALA A 389 -5.75 -17.75 -15.91
N PRO A 390 -6.97 -17.34 -15.48
CA PRO A 390 -7.16 -16.46 -14.33
C PRO A 390 -6.72 -17.15 -13.02
N ALA A 391 -6.32 -16.34 -12.04
CA ALA A 391 -6.02 -16.77 -10.67
C ALA A 391 -6.63 -15.78 -9.67
N PRO A 392 -7.09 -16.25 -8.49
CA PRO A 392 -7.59 -15.36 -7.45
C PRO A 392 -6.46 -14.49 -6.88
N ALA A 393 -6.79 -13.27 -6.46
CA ALA A 393 -5.88 -12.45 -5.67
C ALA A 393 -5.75 -13.04 -4.24
N PRO A 394 -4.58 -12.93 -3.58
CA PRO A 394 -4.41 -13.40 -2.21
C PRO A 394 -5.30 -12.65 -1.23
N ARG A 395 -5.98 -13.39 -0.35
CA ARG A 395 -6.70 -12.84 0.81
C ARG A 395 -5.81 -12.88 2.05
N PRO A 396 -5.93 -11.94 3.01
CA PRO A 396 -5.02 -11.80 4.15
C PRO A 396 -5.25 -12.84 5.26
N THR A 397 -5.24 -14.12 4.90
CA THR A 397 -5.48 -15.26 5.79
C THR A 397 -4.43 -15.39 6.89
N TRP A 398 -3.24 -14.82 6.71
CA TRP A 398 -2.19 -14.70 7.72
C TRP A 398 -2.57 -13.82 8.93
N ARG A 399 -3.68 -13.08 8.86
CA ARG A 399 -4.23 -12.33 10.01
C ARG A 399 -5.19 -13.18 10.84
N ALA A 400 -5.59 -14.36 10.35
CA ALA A 400 -6.63 -15.16 10.98
C ALA A 400 -6.24 -15.57 12.40
N GLY A 401 -7.19 -15.44 13.33
CA GLY A 401 -6.98 -15.80 14.74
C GLY A 401 -6.20 -14.77 15.56
N LEU A 402 -5.77 -13.65 14.97
CA LEU A 402 -5.01 -12.61 15.65
C LEU A 402 -5.88 -11.36 15.85
N GLY A 403 -5.63 -10.61 16.91
CA GLY A 403 -6.22 -9.30 17.18
C GLY A 403 -5.17 -8.19 17.25
N THR A 404 -5.65 -6.98 17.48
CA THR A 404 -4.83 -5.78 17.62
C THR A 404 -5.30 -5.00 18.83
N VAL A 405 -4.37 -4.39 19.57
CA VAL A 405 -4.70 -3.34 20.55
C VAL A 405 -4.11 -2.03 20.07
N ALA A 406 -4.92 -0.98 20.09
CA ALA A 406 -4.50 0.36 19.70
C ALA A 406 -5.06 1.38 20.69
N GLY A 407 -4.42 2.54 20.79
CA GLY A 407 -4.87 3.56 21.72
C GLY A 407 -4.13 4.87 21.58
N PHE A 408 -4.53 5.80 22.43
CA PHE A 408 -3.89 7.09 22.59
C PHE A 408 -3.44 7.24 24.04
N LEU A 409 -2.25 7.79 24.23
CA LEU A 409 -1.76 8.22 25.54
C LEU A 409 -1.93 9.72 25.67
N ARG A 410 -2.66 10.15 26.69
CA ARG A 410 -2.92 11.56 26.97
C ARG A 410 -2.49 11.92 28.39
N ASP A 411 -2.23 13.21 28.60
CA ASP A 411 -2.00 13.75 29.94
C ASP A 411 -3.33 14.01 30.69
N GLU A 412 -3.24 14.46 31.94
CA GLU A 412 -4.42 14.76 32.78
C GLU A 412 -5.36 15.83 32.18
N ARG A 413 -4.91 16.58 31.17
CA ARG A 413 -5.69 17.61 30.47
C ARG A 413 -6.30 17.07 29.17
N GLY A 414 -6.03 15.82 28.81
CA GLY A 414 -6.44 15.19 27.57
C GLY A 414 -5.52 15.52 26.38
N GLU A 415 -4.39 16.19 26.61
CA GLU A 415 -3.43 16.53 25.56
C GLU A 415 -2.58 15.31 25.20
N PRO A 416 -2.26 15.08 23.91
CA PRO A 416 -1.49 13.92 23.49
C PRO A 416 -0.06 13.93 24.03
N ILE A 417 0.39 12.81 24.57
CA ILE A 417 1.77 12.63 25.02
C ILE A 417 2.61 12.13 23.85
N ASP A 418 3.42 13.03 23.29
CA ASP A 418 4.35 12.72 22.19
C ASP A 418 5.65 12.09 22.72
N HIS A 419 5.96 10.89 22.21
CA HIS A 419 7.10 10.06 22.59
C HIS A 419 7.02 9.48 24.03
N GLY A 420 5.80 9.24 24.51
CA GLY A 420 5.58 8.40 25.69
C GLY A 420 5.88 6.94 25.36
N ARG A 421 6.34 6.16 26.34
CA ARG A 421 6.69 4.76 26.16
C ARG A 421 5.50 3.89 26.55
N VAL A 422 5.15 2.92 25.72
CA VAL A 422 4.07 1.96 25.96
C VAL A 422 4.66 0.56 25.91
N ARG A 423 4.36 -0.26 26.92
CA ARG A 423 4.84 -1.63 27.05
C ARG A 423 3.66 -2.59 27.15
N LEU A 424 3.73 -3.66 26.36
CA LEU A 424 2.86 -4.82 26.45
C LEU A 424 3.56 -5.89 27.29
N ALA A 425 3.07 -6.14 28.51
CA ALA A 425 3.78 -6.92 29.51
C ALA A 425 4.03 -8.38 29.09
N GLU A 426 3.06 -9.02 28.44
CA GLU A 426 3.06 -10.44 28.09
C GLU A 426 4.08 -10.80 27.02
N ARG A 427 4.49 -9.81 26.21
CA ARG A 427 5.44 -10.01 25.10
C ARG A 427 6.77 -9.28 25.30
N ASP A 428 6.92 -8.57 26.42
CA ASP A 428 8.03 -7.63 26.64
C ASP A 428 8.24 -6.68 25.43
N ALA A 429 7.14 -6.33 24.77
CA ALA A 429 7.15 -5.50 23.57
C ALA A 429 6.98 -4.05 23.97
N THR A 430 7.81 -3.16 23.44
CA THR A 430 7.77 -1.73 23.74
C THR A 430 7.67 -0.92 22.46
N GLN A 431 6.89 0.16 22.51
CA GLN A 431 6.78 1.16 21.46
C GLN A 431 6.76 2.56 22.08
N HIS A 432 7.12 3.58 21.30
CA HIS A 432 6.81 4.97 21.65
C HIS A 432 5.57 5.46 20.91
N THR A 433 4.78 6.30 21.56
CA THR A 433 3.65 6.99 20.94
C THR A 433 4.14 7.96 19.86
N ASP A 434 3.30 8.18 18.84
CA ASP A 434 3.53 9.25 17.89
C ASP A 434 3.15 10.63 18.47
N GLY A 435 3.25 11.68 17.67
CA GLY A 435 2.98 13.03 18.14
C GLY A 435 1.49 13.35 18.39
N SER A 436 0.59 12.43 18.07
CA SER A 436 -0.82 12.46 18.45
C SER A 436 -1.10 11.60 19.69
N GLY A 437 -0.08 11.00 20.30
CA GLY A 437 -0.21 10.06 21.41
C GLY A 437 -0.54 8.64 20.97
N PHE A 438 -0.64 8.36 19.66
CA PHE A 438 -1.10 7.07 19.15
C PHE A 438 -0.05 5.97 19.33
N PHE A 439 -0.52 4.77 19.71
CA PHE A 439 0.26 3.53 19.70
C PHE A 439 -0.59 2.34 19.24
N ALA A 440 0.06 1.26 18.82
CA ALA A 440 -0.63 0.00 18.54
C ALA A 440 0.29 -1.21 18.56
N PHE A 441 -0.22 -2.32 19.10
CA PHE A 441 0.38 -3.64 19.03
C PHE A 441 -0.48 -4.55 18.15
N LEU A 442 0.07 -4.96 17.02
CA LEU A 442 -0.62 -5.77 16.02
C LEU A 442 -0.30 -7.26 16.22
N HIS A 443 -1.11 -8.11 15.60
CA HIS A 443 -0.85 -9.56 15.48
C HIS A 443 -0.73 -10.26 16.85
N LEU A 444 -1.62 -9.89 17.77
CA LEU A 444 -1.69 -10.43 19.11
C LEU A 444 -2.55 -11.70 19.15
N PRO A 445 -2.16 -12.74 19.90
CA PRO A 445 -3.00 -13.89 20.14
C PRO A 445 -4.19 -13.47 21.01
N PRO A 446 -5.33 -14.17 20.93
CA PRO A 446 -6.48 -13.88 21.77
C PRO A 446 -6.18 -14.11 23.24
N GLY A 447 -6.69 -13.22 24.09
CA GLY A 447 -6.46 -13.25 25.54
C GLY A 447 -6.48 -11.86 26.16
N GLU A 448 -6.32 -11.80 27.47
CA GLU A 448 -6.10 -10.53 28.17
C GLU A 448 -4.65 -10.08 28.00
N CYS A 449 -4.44 -8.77 27.90
CA CYS A 449 -3.11 -8.19 27.96
C CYS A 449 -3.06 -6.94 28.82
N HIS A 450 -1.94 -6.79 29.52
CA HIS A 450 -1.63 -5.69 30.39
C HIS A 450 -0.72 -4.69 29.69
N ILE A 451 -1.16 -3.44 29.64
CA ILE A 451 -0.49 -2.35 28.93
C ILE A 451 -0.06 -1.30 29.96
N GLU A 452 1.26 -1.12 30.06
CA GLU A 452 1.89 -0.11 30.91
C GLU A 452 2.29 1.09 30.05
N MET A 453 1.94 2.30 30.49
CA MET A 453 2.24 3.54 29.79
C MET A 453 3.09 4.45 30.67
N PHE A 454 4.11 5.04 30.07
CA PHE A 454 5.09 5.89 30.75
C PHE A 454 5.22 7.23 30.02
N ASN A 455 5.34 8.29 30.80
CA ASN A 455 5.73 9.61 30.32
C ASN A 455 7.15 9.57 29.72
N PRO A 456 7.54 10.56 28.89
CA PRO A 456 8.87 10.60 28.30
C PRO A 456 10.03 10.65 29.30
N ASP A 457 9.79 11.11 30.53
CA ASP A 457 10.77 11.10 31.64
C ASP A 457 10.88 9.74 32.35
N GLY A 458 10.00 8.78 32.01
CA GLY A 458 9.98 7.42 32.53
C GLY A 458 8.99 7.18 33.67
N ASP A 459 8.29 8.21 34.15
CA ASP A 459 7.27 8.05 35.18
C ASP A 459 6.05 7.30 34.63
N VAL A 460 5.40 6.50 35.47
CA VAL A 460 4.18 5.77 35.08
C VAL A 460 3.07 6.79 34.81
N ALA A 461 2.57 6.79 33.57
CA ALA A 461 1.45 7.61 33.16
C ALA A 461 0.11 6.90 33.41
N GLY A 462 0.07 5.57 33.25
CA GLY A 462 -1.13 4.77 33.49
C GLY A 462 -0.94 3.31 33.10
N GLU A 463 -1.93 2.48 33.46
CA GLU A 463 -1.98 1.06 33.13
C GLU A 463 -3.41 0.68 32.74
N VAL A 464 -3.56 -0.22 31.77
CA VAL A 464 -4.88 -0.71 31.32
C VAL A 464 -4.84 -2.18 30.95
N GLU A 465 -5.88 -2.91 31.34
CA GLU A 465 -6.16 -4.27 30.88
C GLU A 465 -7.01 -4.23 29.60
N ALA A 466 -6.64 -5.01 28.60
CA ALA A 466 -7.37 -5.09 27.34
C ALA A 466 -7.55 -6.53 26.88
N ALA A 467 -8.78 -6.86 26.47
CA ALA A 467 -9.09 -8.14 25.85
C ALA A 467 -8.79 -8.10 24.34
N VAL A 468 -7.92 -9.00 23.88
CA VAL A 468 -7.62 -9.22 22.47
C VAL A 468 -8.62 -10.22 21.89
N HIS A 469 -9.40 -9.79 20.90
CA HIS A 469 -10.29 -10.67 20.15
C HIS A 469 -9.79 -10.90 18.72
N PRO A 470 -9.93 -12.12 18.16
CA PRO A 470 -9.57 -12.39 16.77
C PRO A 470 -10.30 -11.46 15.79
N GLY A 471 -9.54 -10.88 14.86
CA GLY A 471 -10.09 -10.09 13.76
C GLY A 471 -10.62 -8.71 14.14
N THR A 472 -10.36 -8.23 15.35
CA THR A 472 -10.80 -6.91 15.82
C THR A 472 -9.63 -6.04 16.27
N VAL A 473 -9.87 -4.73 16.28
CA VAL A 473 -9.05 -3.77 17.01
C VAL A 473 -9.74 -3.47 18.34
N THR A 474 -9.04 -3.73 19.44
CA THR A 474 -9.45 -3.31 20.77
C THR A 474 -8.85 -1.93 21.03
N TRP A 475 -9.71 -0.93 21.18
CA TRP A 475 -9.30 0.44 21.48
C TRP A 475 -9.20 0.67 22.98
N VAL A 476 -8.10 1.25 23.42
CA VAL A 476 -7.88 1.71 24.80
C VAL A 476 -7.58 3.21 24.79
N ASP A 477 -8.14 3.93 25.76
CA ASP A 477 -7.90 5.38 25.93
C ASP A 477 -7.53 5.61 27.40
N LEU A 478 -6.46 6.38 27.63
CA LEU A 478 -5.94 6.73 28.96
C LEU A 478 -5.59 8.21 29.00
#